data_AF-A0A7L4ZYD2-F1
#
_entry.id   AF-A0A7L4ZYD2-F1
#
_cell.length_a   1.000
_cell.length_b   1.000
_cell.length_c   1.000
_cell.angle_alpha   90.00
_cell.angle_beta   90.00
_cell.angle_gamma   90.00
#
_symmetry.space_group_name_H-M   'P 1'
#
loop_
_entity.id
_entity.type
_entity.pdbx_description
1 polymer ?
#
loop_
_entity_poly.entity_id
_entity_poly.type
_entity_poly.pdbx_seq_one_letter_code
_entity_poly.pdbx_strand_id
1 'polypeptide(L)'
;MVTKRTSFRWVLAWLLFYGLGLPYCVPVLLDWLNRPSDRWVVYGMLGMAVVGGLVALSLYQAARALLRRFQPPSTPSSTSYLHERDSTRD
;
A
#
# COMPACT_ATOMS: atom_id res chain seq x y z
N MET A 1 -16.17 -15.36 -6.64
CA MET A 1 -16.20 -14.51 -5.41
C MET A 1 -14.79 -14.29 -4.82
N VAL A 2 -13.79 -13.95 -5.63
CA VAL A 2 -12.36 -13.96 -5.20
C VAL A 2 -11.84 -12.55 -4.84
N THR A 3 -12.56 -11.49 -5.17
CA THR A 3 -12.01 -10.12 -5.10
C THR A 3 -12.20 -9.41 -3.74
N LYS A 4 -13.03 -9.94 -2.81
CA LYS A 4 -13.30 -9.26 -1.52
C LYS A 4 -12.34 -9.61 -0.39
N ARG A 5 -11.73 -10.81 -0.41
CA ARG A 5 -10.86 -11.29 0.71
C ARG A 5 -9.52 -10.54 0.79
N THR A 6 -8.97 -10.14 -0.36
CA THR A 6 -7.67 -9.46 -0.44
C THR A 6 -7.73 -8.06 0.20
N SER A 7 -8.85 -7.34 0.02
CA SER A 7 -9.05 -6.03 0.62
C SER A 7 -9.15 -6.08 2.15
N PHE A 8 -9.82 -7.10 2.72
CA PHE A 8 -9.95 -7.22 4.18
C PHE A 8 -8.61 -7.50 4.87
N ARG A 9 -7.77 -8.39 4.31
CA ARG A 9 -6.43 -8.66 4.86
C ARG A 9 -5.53 -7.43 4.83
N TRP A 10 -5.63 -6.63 3.77
CA TRP A 10 -4.87 -5.38 3.66
C TRP A 10 -5.33 -4.34 4.69
N VAL A 11 -6.65 -4.14 4.85
CA VAL A 11 -7.21 -3.23 5.85
C VAL A 11 -6.87 -3.68 7.27
N LEU A 12 -6.96 -4.98 7.56
CA LEU A 12 -6.61 -5.53 8.87
C LEU A 12 -5.12 -5.34 9.17
N ALA A 13 -4.23 -5.60 8.20
CA ALA A 13 -2.81 -5.34 8.35
C ALA A 13 -2.51 -3.85 8.56
N TRP A 14 -3.22 -2.96 7.86
CA TRP A 14 -3.18 -1.52 8.09
C TRP A 14 -3.58 -1.16 9.53
N LEU A 15 -4.69 -1.70 10.01
CA LEU A 15 -5.21 -1.42 11.35
C LEU A 15 -4.24 -1.91 12.44
N LEU A 16 -3.67 -3.11 12.28
CA LEU A 16 -2.68 -3.65 13.20
C LEU A 16 -1.39 -2.82 13.18
N PHE A 17 -0.95 -2.39 12.00
CA PHE A 17 0.26 -1.58 11.86
C PHE A 17 0.10 -0.20 12.51
N TYR A 18 -0.99 0.51 12.25
CA TYR A 18 -1.23 1.85 12.83
C TYR A 18 -1.73 1.81 14.27
N GLY A 19 -2.56 0.82 14.63
CA GLY A 19 -3.20 0.72 15.95
C GLY A 19 -2.34 0.03 17.01
N LEU A 20 -1.40 -0.84 16.61
CA LEU A 20 -0.54 -1.57 17.55
C LEU A 20 0.94 -1.42 17.19
N GLY A 21 1.30 -1.56 15.92
CA GLY A 21 2.70 -1.52 15.46
C GLY A 21 3.39 -0.17 15.75
N LEU A 22 2.84 0.93 15.24
CA LEU A 22 3.36 2.28 15.47
C LEU A 22 3.41 2.69 16.95
N PRO A 23 2.31 2.60 17.73
CA PRO A 23 2.34 3.01 19.13
C PRO A 23 3.25 2.15 20.00
N TYR A 24 3.58 0.92 19.58
CA TYR A 24 4.57 0.08 20.27
C TYR A 24 6.00 0.35 19.81
N CYS A 25 6.25 0.43 18.49
CA CYS A 25 7.59 0.61 17.95
C CYS A 25 8.17 2.00 18.22
N VAL A 26 7.35 3.06 18.14
CA VAL A 26 7.81 4.45 18.35
C VAL A 26 8.43 4.66 19.74
N PRO A 27 7.80 4.30 20.87
CA PRO A 27 8.42 4.48 22.18
C PRO A 27 9.67 3.62 22.36
N VAL A 28 9.72 2.41 21.80
CA VAL A 28 10.92 1.56 21.84
C VAL A 28 12.07 2.20 21.05
N LEU A 29 11.79 2.74 19.86
CA LEU A 29 12.80 3.43 19.04
C LEU A 29 13.29 4.72 19.70
N LEU A 30 12.39 5.47 20.33
CA LEU A 30 12.74 6.65 21.12
C LEU A 30 13.58 6.29 22.36
N ASP A 31 13.28 5.18 23.03
CA ASP A 31 14.09 4.67 24.13
C ASP A 31 15.51 4.31 23.67
N TRP A 32 15.65 3.75 22.45
CA TRP A 32 16.96 3.44 21.88
C TRP A 32 17.73 4.69 21.48
N LEU A 33 17.05 5.74 20.98
CA LEU A 33 17.67 7.05 20.72
C LEU A 33 18.14 7.77 21.98
N ASN A 34 17.47 7.54 23.11
CA ASN A 34 17.79 8.21 24.38
C ASN A 34 18.94 7.53 25.15
N ARG A 35 19.48 6.40 24.64
CA ARG A 35 20.59 5.70 25.28
C ARG A 35 21.93 6.37 24.94
N PRO A 36 22.86 6.47 25.92
CA PRO A 36 24.14 7.16 25.74
C PRO A 36 25.17 6.39 24.86
N SER A 37 24.75 5.32 24.18
CA SER A 37 25.64 4.48 23.38
C SER A 37 25.33 4.67 21.91
N ASP A 38 26.33 5.12 21.14
CA ASP A 38 26.22 5.43 19.71
C ASP A 38 25.59 4.29 18.88
N ARG A 39 25.86 3.03 19.27
CA ARG A 39 25.29 1.86 18.58
C ARG A 39 23.76 1.84 18.69
N TRP A 40 23.21 2.13 19.87
CA TRP A 40 21.76 2.15 20.11
C TRP A 40 21.08 3.31 19.38
N VAL A 41 21.74 4.46 19.30
CA VAL A 41 21.27 5.62 18.51
C VAL A 41 21.20 5.27 17.03
N VAL A 42 22.22 4.62 16.47
CA VAL A 42 22.23 4.17 15.08
C VAL A 42 21.10 3.17 14.81
N TYR A 43 20.89 2.18 15.69
CA TYR A 43 19.78 1.24 15.55
C TYR A 43 18.41 1.91 15.65
N GLY A 44 18.26 2.88 16.56
CA GLY A 44 17.04 3.67 16.71
C GLY A 44 16.75 4.53 15.47
N MET A 45 17.75 5.21 14.92
CA MET A 45 17.62 5.97 13.67
C MET A 45 17.29 5.08 12.48
N LEU A 46 17.96 3.94 12.34
CA LEU A 46 17.70 2.98 11.28
C LEU A 46 16.27 2.44 11.37
N GLY A 47 15.82 2.10 12.58
CA GLY A 47 14.45 1.65 12.81
C GLY A 47 13.40 2.72 12.50
N MET A 48 13.65 3.98 12.86
CA MET A 48 12.77 5.10 12.49
C MET A 48 12.71 5.32 10.98
N ALA A 49 13.84 5.20 10.28
CA ALA A 49 13.88 5.28 8.82
C ALA A 49 13.08 4.15 8.15
N VAL A 50 13.17 2.92 8.67
CA VAL A 50 12.39 1.78 8.19
C VAL A 50 10.89 1.99 8.44
N VAL A 51 10.51 2.42 9.65
CA VAL A 51 9.11 2.71 9.98
C VAL A 51 8.56 3.82 9.08
N GLY A 52 9.31 4.90 8.88
CA GLY A 52 8.95 5.98 7.97
C GLY A 52 8.80 5.51 6.53
N GLY A 53 9.71 4.66 6.04
CA GLY A 53 9.64 4.06 4.71
C GLY A 53 8.40 3.16 4.52
N LEU A 54 8.07 2.34 5.51
CA LEU A 54 6.87 1.51 5.50
C LEU A 54 5.58 2.34 5.48
N VAL A 55 5.53 3.43 6.25
CA VAL A 55 4.42 4.40 6.24
C VAL A 55 4.28 5.05 4.86
N ALA A 56 5.37 5.47 4.24
CA ALA A 56 5.34 6.09 2.91
C ALA A 56 4.87 5.11 1.81
N LEU A 57 5.38 3.87 1.81
CA LEU A 57 4.94 2.79 0.91
C LEU A 57 3.46 2.47 1.09
N SER A 58 3.01 2.44 2.34
CA SER A 58 1.62 2.21 2.72
C SER A 58 0.69 3.29 2.14
N LEU A 59 1.04 4.57 2.32
CA LEU A 59 0.33 5.71 1.74
C LEU A 59 0.35 5.68 0.20
N TYR A 60 1.48 5.36 -0.41
CA TYR A 60 1.60 5.23 -1.87
C TYR A 60 0.65 4.15 -2.42
N GLN A 61 0.56 3.00 -1.77
CA GLN A 61 -0.37 1.95 -2.17
C GLN A 61 -1.85 2.37 -1.98
N ALA A 62 -2.16 3.06 -0.89
CA ALA A 62 -3.50 3.60 -0.65
C ALA A 62 -3.90 4.64 -1.71
N ALA A 63 -3.00 5.57 -2.03
CA ALA A 63 -3.20 6.56 -3.08
C ALA A 63 -3.37 5.90 -4.45
N ARG A 64 -2.54 4.91 -4.81
CA ARG A 64 -2.67 4.15 -6.06
C ARG A 64 -4.00 3.39 -6.13
N ALA A 65 -4.48 2.84 -5.01
CA ALA A 65 -5.78 2.18 -4.95
C ALA A 65 -6.94 3.16 -5.11
N LEU A 66 -6.84 4.36 -4.54
CA LEU A 66 -7.81 5.45 -4.73
C LEU A 66 -7.84 5.93 -6.18
N LEU A 67 -6.68 6.16 -6.79
CA LEU A 67 -6.58 6.58 -8.20
C LEU A 67 -7.22 5.57 -9.16
N ARG A 68 -7.10 4.26 -8.89
CA ARG A 68 -7.81 3.21 -9.65
C ARG A 68 -9.34 3.29 -9.56
N ARG A 69 -9.90 3.90 -8.51
CA ARG A 69 -11.36 4.12 -8.39
C ARG A 69 -11.83 5.34 -9.18
N PHE A 70 -10.96 6.32 -9.38
CA PHE A 70 -11.24 7.52 -10.16
C PHE A 70 -10.84 7.40 -11.63
N GLN A 71 -10.20 6.30 -12.02
CA GLN A 71 -10.02 6.01 -13.44
C GLN A 71 -11.42 5.82 -14.06
N PRO A 72 -11.76 6.61 -15.10
CA PRO A 72 -12.99 6.37 -15.85
C PRO A 72 -12.95 4.93 -16.38
N PRO A 73 -14.08 4.23 -16.44
CA PRO A 73 -14.12 2.92 -17.07
C PRO A 73 -13.55 3.09 -18.48
N SER A 74 -12.40 2.45 -18.74
CA SER A 74 -11.88 2.30 -20.09
C SER A 74 -12.99 1.63 -20.88
N THR A 75 -13.68 2.42 -21.70
CA THR A 75 -14.69 1.98 -22.65
C THR A 75 -14.16 0.71 -23.29
N PRO A 76 -14.87 -0.43 -23.25
CA PRO A 76 -14.44 -1.58 -24.02
C PRO A 76 -14.31 -1.08 -25.45
N SER A 77 -13.10 -1.08 -25.97
CA SER A 77 -12.80 -0.64 -27.32
C SER A 77 -13.69 -1.43 -28.25
N SER A 78 -14.61 -0.74 -28.91
CA SER A 78 -15.59 -1.22 -29.90
C SER A 78 -14.93 -1.79 -31.17
N THR A 79 -13.76 -2.42 -31.04
CA THR A 79 -12.97 -3.00 -32.12
C THR A 79 -13.48 -4.39 -32.51
N SER A 80 -14.23 -5.07 -31.63
CA SER A 80 -14.89 -6.34 -32.00
C SER A 80 -16.08 -6.19 -32.94
N TYR A 81 -16.79 -5.05 -32.93
CA TYR A 81 -17.92 -4.84 -33.84
C TYR A 81 -17.52 -4.60 -35.30
N LEU A 82 -16.27 -4.18 -35.53
CA LEU A 82 -15.74 -3.95 -36.88
C LEU A 82 -15.23 -5.24 -37.52
N HIS A 83 -14.69 -6.18 -36.73
CA HIS A 83 -14.21 -7.44 -37.27
C HIS A 83 -15.34 -8.41 -37.63
N GLU A 84 -16.47 -8.37 -36.92
CA GLU A 84 -17.61 -9.25 -37.19
C GLU A 84 -18.40 -8.84 -38.45
N ARG A 85 -18.39 -7.54 -38.80
CA ARG A 85 -19.08 -7.04 -40.01
C ARG A 85 -18.37 -7.40 -41.31
N ASP A 86 -17.05 -7.54 -41.29
CA ASP A 86 -16.28 -7.97 -42.47
C ASP A 86 -16.33 -9.50 -42.68
N SER A 87 -16.50 -10.30 -41.62
CA SER A 87 -16.57 -11.76 -41.75
C SER A 87 -17.91 -12.30 -42.28
N THR A 88 -18.99 -11.50 -42.26
CA THR A 88 -20.32 -11.90 -42.75
C THR A 88 -20.58 -11.50 -44.22
N ARG A 89 -19.55 -11.02 -44.93
CA ARG A 89 -19.68 -10.51 -46.29
C ARG A 89 -19.09 -11.40 -47.38
N ASP A 90 -18.61 -12.59 -47.01
CA ASP A 90 -18.14 -13.65 -47.93
C ASP A 90 -19.16 -14.80 -48.04
#